data_AF-A0A7D5NBJ3-F1
#
_entry.id   AF-A0A7D5NBJ3-F1
#
_cell.length_a   1.000
_cell.length_b   1.000
_cell.length_c   1.000
_cell.angle_alpha   90.00
_cell.angle_beta   90.00
_cell.angle_gamma   90.00
#
_symmetry.space_group_name_H-M   'P 1'
#
loop_
_entity.id
_entity.type
_entity.pdbx_description
1 polymer ?
#
loop_
_entity_poly.entity_id
_entity_poly.type
_entity_poly.pdbx_seq_one_letter_code
_entity_poly.pdbx_strand_id
1 'polypeptide(L)'
;MTALLDGDFMRKPNKEERAKRREKCVQIGAAILMSLRSGSASAEQVTEMRAAVLRGDCPLCGESGFKSIAGHCQAMHGVLSRELRDLLELTYTESICSPELSGTMREYNLGKNPSLLGKPTARTFSKKGRAVITASAAGWSKNVPADVKAAAGRKGGSQNKGQRRSPVEHGTMREYKKGCKCDLCMQAQRDHWKQWRDARRLPSNRQRGRLG
;
A
#
# COMPACT_ATOMS: atom_id res chain seq x y z
N MET A 1 -36.78 -39.76 -13.94
CA MET A 1 -36.49 -38.40 -13.46
C MET A 1 -35.15 -38.42 -12.74
N THR A 2 -34.07 -38.27 -13.50
CA THR A 2 -32.70 -38.23 -12.94
C THR A 2 -32.10 -36.91 -13.39
N ALA A 3 -31.99 -35.98 -12.44
CA ALA A 3 -31.44 -34.66 -12.64
C ALA A 3 -29.94 -34.77 -12.97
N LEU A 4 -29.56 -34.27 -14.15
CA LEU A 4 -28.18 -33.96 -14.48
C LEU A 4 -27.79 -32.71 -13.67
N LEU A 5 -27.02 -32.92 -12.61
CA LEU A 5 -26.25 -31.87 -11.98
C LEU A 5 -25.06 -31.58 -12.90
N ASP A 6 -25.23 -30.64 -13.82
CA ASP A 6 -24.13 -30.06 -14.58
C ASP A 6 -23.21 -29.30 -13.62
N GLY A 7 -22.26 -30.05 -13.06
CA GLY A 7 -21.09 -29.52 -12.38
C GLY A 7 -20.20 -28.83 -13.40
N ASP A 8 -20.55 -27.60 -13.74
CA ASP A 8 -19.75 -26.71 -14.59
C ASP A 8 -18.49 -26.31 -13.82
N PHE A 9 -17.52 -27.21 -13.85
CA PHE A 9 -16.24 -27.12 -13.18
C PHE A 9 -15.39 -26.02 -13.83
N MET A 10 -15.62 -24.77 -13.43
CA MET A 10 -14.83 -23.55 -13.68
C MET A 10 -13.71 -23.73 -14.73
N ARG A 11 -14.11 -23.86 -16.01
CA ARG A 11 -13.17 -23.95 -17.12
C ARG A 11 -12.32 -22.68 -17.11
N LYS A 12 -11.01 -22.84 -16.90
CA LYS A 12 -10.09 -21.69 -16.95
C LYS A 12 -10.13 -21.11 -18.37
N PRO A 13 -10.35 -19.79 -18.53
CA PRO A 13 -10.39 -19.19 -19.84
C PRO A 13 -9.05 -19.37 -20.54
N ASN A 14 -9.08 -19.70 -21.83
CA ASN A 14 -7.91 -19.88 -22.66
C ASN A 14 -7.22 -18.51 -22.93
N LYS A 15 -6.04 -18.53 -23.55
CA LYS A 15 -5.24 -17.31 -23.79
C LYS A 15 -6.00 -16.28 -24.63
N GLU A 16 -6.76 -16.74 -25.63
CA GLU A 16 -7.49 -15.88 -26.55
C GLU A 16 -8.71 -15.23 -25.88
N GLU A 17 -9.47 -16.00 -25.09
CA GLU A 17 -10.58 -15.52 -24.26
C GLU A 17 -10.10 -14.46 -23.27
N ARG A 18 -8.92 -14.66 -22.65
CA ARG A 18 -8.30 -13.65 -21.77
C ARG A 18 -7.92 -12.39 -22.54
N ALA A 19 -7.39 -12.52 -23.76
CA ALA A 19 -7.02 -11.38 -24.60
C ALA A 19 -8.25 -10.57 -25.01
N LYS A 20 -9.32 -11.23 -25.49
CA LYS A 20 -10.60 -10.59 -25.84
C LYS A 20 -11.23 -9.89 -24.63
N ARG A 21 -11.23 -10.56 -23.46
CA ARG A 21 -11.70 -9.98 -22.21
C ARG A 21 -10.88 -8.75 -21.81
N ARG A 22 -9.56 -8.80 -21.97
CA ARG A 22 -8.66 -7.69 -21.72
C ARG A 22 -8.98 -6.49 -22.62
N GLU A 23 -9.11 -6.73 -23.91
CA GLU A 23 -9.43 -5.71 -24.91
C GLU A 23 -10.76 -5.02 -24.63
N LYS A 24 -11.81 -5.80 -24.34
CA LYS A 24 -13.11 -5.26 -23.93
C LYS A 24 -13.01 -4.37 -22.68
N CYS A 25 -12.24 -4.79 -21.67
CA CYS A 25 -12.03 -3.98 -20.48
C CYS A 25 -11.35 -2.64 -20.79
N VAL A 26 -10.31 -2.67 -21.62
CA VAL A 26 -9.57 -1.47 -22.04
C VAL A 26 -10.51 -0.50 -22.78
N GLN A 27 -11.32 -1.00 -23.70
CA GLN A 27 -12.25 -0.18 -24.47
C GLN A 27 -13.32 0.49 -23.59
N ILE A 28 -13.96 -0.27 -22.70
CA ILE A 28 -14.96 0.28 -21.76
C ILE A 28 -14.31 1.30 -20.83
N GLY A 29 -13.15 0.95 -20.26
CA GLY A 29 -12.41 1.81 -19.35
C GLY A 29 -11.96 3.11 -20.00
N ALA A 30 -11.57 3.09 -21.28
CA ALA A 30 -11.14 4.28 -22.02
C ALA A 30 -12.26 5.32 -22.14
N ALA A 31 -13.49 4.90 -22.48
CA ALA A 31 -14.62 5.82 -22.63
C ALA A 31 -14.96 6.52 -21.30
N ILE A 32 -15.04 5.76 -20.21
CA ILE A 32 -15.32 6.31 -18.87
C ILE A 32 -14.18 7.22 -18.41
N LEU A 33 -12.93 6.81 -18.62
CA LEU A 33 -11.76 7.59 -18.24
C LEU A 33 -11.70 8.94 -18.99
N MET A 34 -12.06 8.95 -20.28
CA MET A 34 -12.16 10.20 -21.05
C MET A 34 -13.17 11.15 -20.41
N SER A 35 -14.38 10.67 -20.07
CA SER A 35 -15.41 11.50 -19.44
C SER A 35 -14.97 12.08 -18.09
N LEU A 36 -14.27 11.29 -17.28
CA LEU A 36 -13.73 11.76 -16.00
C LEU A 36 -12.65 12.83 -16.19
N ARG A 37 -11.72 12.63 -17.15
CA ARG A 37 -10.63 13.58 -17.40
C ARG A 37 -11.09 14.88 -18.03
N SER A 38 -12.16 14.86 -18.82
CA SER A 38 -12.79 16.08 -19.36
C SER A 38 -13.67 16.80 -18.34
N GLY A 39 -13.90 16.21 -17.16
CA GLY A 39 -14.82 16.76 -16.16
C GLY A 39 -16.29 16.71 -16.58
N SER A 40 -16.63 15.90 -17.60
CA SER A 40 -18.01 15.74 -18.08
C SER A 40 -18.78 14.67 -17.31
N ALA A 41 -18.11 13.93 -16.42
CA ALA A 41 -18.76 12.96 -15.55
C ALA A 41 -19.65 13.68 -14.51
N SER A 42 -20.88 13.20 -14.34
CA SER A 42 -21.79 13.75 -13.33
C SER A 42 -21.37 13.34 -11.90
N ALA A 43 -21.77 14.14 -10.91
CA ALA A 43 -21.52 13.81 -9.50
C ALA A 43 -22.13 12.45 -9.08
N GLU A 44 -23.27 12.08 -9.68
CA GLU A 44 -23.90 10.77 -9.48
C GLU A 44 -23.04 9.63 -10.04
N GLN A 45 -22.44 9.82 -11.22
CA GLN A 45 -21.51 8.84 -11.79
C GLN A 45 -20.29 8.64 -10.90
N VAL A 46 -19.69 9.72 -10.40
CA VAL A 46 -18.54 9.63 -9.47
C VAL A 46 -18.94 8.91 -8.18
N THR A 47 -20.14 9.17 -7.66
CA THR A 47 -20.68 8.49 -6.48
C THR A 47 -20.86 6.99 -6.70
N GLU A 48 -21.43 6.57 -7.84
CA GLU A 48 -21.58 5.14 -8.17
C GLU A 48 -20.21 4.47 -8.36
N MET A 49 -19.25 5.16 -8.96
CA MET A 49 -17.88 4.64 -9.11
C MET A 49 -17.20 4.44 -7.75
N ARG A 50 -17.45 5.33 -6.78
CA ARG A 50 -17.01 5.10 -5.39
C ARG A 50 -17.68 3.89 -4.78
N ALA A 51 -18.98 3.70 -5.00
CA ALA A 51 -19.70 2.53 -4.51
C ALA A 51 -19.15 1.22 -5.13
N ALA A 52 -18.81 1.22 -6.42
CA ALA A 52 -18.14 0.12 -7.09
C ALA A 52 -16.80 -0.24 -6.42
N VAL A 53 -15.96 0.76 -6.11
CA VAL A 53 -14.70 0.55 -5.38
C VAL A 53 -14.94 -0.09 -4.01
N LEU A 54 -15.99 0.32 -3.30
CA LEU A 54 -16.36 -0.26 -1.99
C LEU A 54 -16.86 -1.69 -2.09
N ARG A 55 -17.51 -2.08 -3.20
CA ARG A 55 -17.88 -3.48 -3.49
C ARG A 55 -16.66 -4.34 -3.88
N GLY A 56 -15.57 -3.71 -4.29
CA GLY A 56 -14.37 -4.40 -4.78
C GLY A 56 -14.32 -4.51 -6.31
N ASP A 57 -15.16 -3.75 -7.00
CA ASP A 57 -15.28 -3.72 -8.45
C ASP A 57 -14.39 -2.61 -9.02
N CYS A 58 -13.85 -2.82 -10.22
CA CYS A 58 -13.15 -1.77 -10.94
C CYS A 58 -14.17 -0.73 -11.41
N PRO A 59 -14.02 0.56 -11.04
CA PRO A 59 -14.97 1.58 -11.44
C PRO A 59 -14.95 1.88 -12.95
N LEU A 60 -13.88 1.48 -13.66
CA LEU A 60 -13.70 1.78 -15.08
C LEU A 60 -14.24 0.68 -16.00
N CYS A 61 -14.13 -0.59 -15.63
CA CYS A 61 -14.60 -1.70 -16.48
C CYS A 61 -15.67 -2.59 -15.83
N GLY A 62 -16.03 -2.33 -14.57
CA GLY A 62 -17.06 -3.09 -13.85
C GLY A 62 -16.65 -4.52 -13.45
N GLU A 63 -15.43 -4.95 -13.76
CA GLU A 63 -14.96 -6.27 -13.34
C GLU A 63 -14.71 -6.34 -11.82
N SER A 64 -14.82 -7.53 -11.24
CA SER A 64 -14.70 -7.75 -9.80
C SER A 64 -13.66 -8.81 -9.46
N GLY A 65 -13.40 -9.01 -8.16
CA GLY A 65 -12.51 -10.08 -7.66
C GLY A 65 -11.02 -9.73 -7.67
N PHE A 66 -10.67 -8.44 -7.73
CA PHE A 66 -9.29 -8.00 -7.73
C PHE A 66 -8.68 -7.97 -6.33
N LYS A 67 -7.45 -8.47 -6.19
CA LYS A 67 -6.64 -8.30 -4.97
C LYS A 67 -6.19 -6.86 -4.75
N SER A 68 -6.14 -6.07 -5.82
CA SER A 68 -5.79 -4.66 -5.80
C SER A 68 -6.46 -3.96 -6.99
N ILE A 69 -7.45 -3.11 -6.69
CA ILE A 69 -8.14 -2.33 -7.73
C ILE A 69 -7.15 -1.36 -8.40
N ALA A 70 -6.28 -0.70 -7.62
CA ALA A 70 -5.22 0.14 -8.18
C ALA A 70 -4.28 -0.61 -9.13
N GLY A 71 -3.85 -1.83 -8.76
CA GLY A 71 -2.98 -2.63 -9.62
C GLY A 71 -3.67 -3.01 -10.94
N HIS A 72 -4.96 -3.36 -10.89
CA HIS A 72 -5.76 -3.59 -12.09
C HIS A 72 -5.89 -2.32 -12.93
N CYS A 73 -6.29 -1.19 -12.33
CA CYS A 73 -6.46 0.08 -13.04
C CYS A 73 -5.18 0.54 -13.72
N GLN A 74 -4.02 0.34 -13.10
CA GLN A 74 -2.74 0.66 -13.71
C GLN A 74 -2.41 -0.28 -14.89
N ALA A 75 -2.60 -1.59 -14.72
CA ALA A 75 -2.24 -2.58 -15.74
C ALA A 75 -3.18 -2.59 -16.96
N MET A 76 -4.44 -2.22 -16.75
CA MET A 76 -5.50 -2.31 -17.75
C MET A 76 -5.86 -0.96 -18.34
N HIS A 77 -5.93 0.08 -17.51
CA HIS A 77 -6.43 1.39 -17.91
C HIS A 77 -5.34 2.46 -17.90
N GLY A 78 -4.12 2.12 -17.48
CA GLY A 78 -3.01 3.07 -17.36
C GLY A 78 -3.19 4.11 -16.25
N VAL A 79 -4.19 3.94 -15.36
CA VAL A 79 -4.53 4.90 -14.31
C VAL A 79 -3.79 4.55 -13.03
N LEU A 80 -2.97 5.49 -12.55
CA LEU A 80 -2.24 5.32 -11.30
C LEU A 80 -3.18 5.47 -10.09
N SER A 81 -2.80 4.86 -8.95
CA SER A 81 -3.61 4.92 -7.72
C SER A 81 -3.91 6.33 -7.22
N ARG A 82 -3.00 7.29 -7.47
CA ARG A 82 -3.20 8.70 -7.13
C ARG A 82 -4.18 9.37 -8.06
N GLU A 83 -4.00 9.19 -9.37
CA GLU A 83 -4.91 9.71 -10.38
C GLU A 83 -6.33 9.15 -10.17
N LEU A 84 -6.46 7.86 -9.89
CA LEU A 84 -7.75 7.24 -9.57
C LEU A 84 -8.44 7.90 -8.37
N ARG A 85 -7.67 8.28 -7.33
CA ARG A 85 -8.24 9.01 -6.19
C ARG A 85 -8.69 10.40 -6.61
N ASP A 86 -7.89 11.11 -7.39
CA ASP A 86 -8.22 12.45 -7.86
C ASP A 86 -9.49 12.43 -8.73
N LEU A 87 -9.61 11.47 -9.65
CA LEU A 87 -10.79 11.29 -10.52
C LEU A 87 -12.06 10.89 -9.74
N LEU A 88 -11.90 10.17 -8.63
CA LEU A 88 -13.00 9.79 -7.74
C LEU A 88 -13.18 10.76 -6.58
N GLU A 89 -12.46 11.89 -6.58
CA GLU A 89 -12.48 12.87 -5.49
C GLU A 89 -12.24 12.26 -4.09
N LEU A 90 -11.47 11.16 -4.02
CA LEU A 90 -11.11 10.50 -2.77
C LEU A 90 -9.89 11.18 -2.14
N THR A 91 -9.93 11.33 -0.82
CA THR A 91 -8.79 11.81 -0.04
C THR A 91 -7.67 10.76 0.01
N TYR A 92 -6.46 11.18 0.38
CA TYR A 92 -5.32 10.26 0.56
C TYR A 92 -5.56 9.20 1.64
N THR A 93 -6.42 9.47 2.61
CA THR A 93 -6.73 8.55 3.72
C THR A 93 -7.80 7.54 3.38
N GLU A 94 -8.63 7.82 2.37
CA GLU A 94 -9.68 6.90 1.95
C GLU A 94 -9.11 5.67 1.25
N SER A 95 -9.80 4.54 1.43
CA SER A 95 -9.43 3.28 0.81
C SER A 95 -9.92 3.25 -0.62
N ILE A 96 -9.04 2.84 -1.53
CA ILE A 96 -9.37 2.53 -2.94
C ILE A 96 -9.67 1.04 -3.15
N CYS A 97 -10.01 0.36 -2.06
CA CYS A 97 -10.34 -1.06 -2.01
C CYS A 97 -11.55 -1.22 -1.08
N SER A 98 -12.30 -2.31 -1.28
CA SER A 98 -13.39 -2.69 -0.38
C SER A 98 -12.91 -2.77 1.09
N PRO A 99 -13.77 -2.43 2.06
CA PRO A 99 -13.40 -2.45 3.48
C PRO A 99 -12.97 -3.85 3.95
N GLU A 100 -13.60 -4.90 3.43
CA GLU A 100 -13.26 -6.30 3.72
C GLU A 100 -11.86 -6.67 3.22
N LEU A 101 -11.54 -6.33 1.97
CA LEU A 101 -10.22 -6.59 1.38
C LEU A 101 -9.16 -5.75 2.09
N SER A 102 -9.46 -4.50 2.41
CA SER A 102 -8.57 -3.61 3.17
C SER A 102 -8.28 -4.17 4.56
N GLY A 103 -9.29 -4.67 5.27
CA GLY A 103 -9.15 -5.36 6.56
C GLY A 103 -8.27 -6.61 6.44
N THR A 104 -8.54 -7.47 5.46
CA THR A 104 -7.78 -8.70 5.21
C THR A 104 -6.31 -8.40 4.89
N MET A 105 -6.05 -7.41 4.03
CA MET A 105 -4.70 -7.00 3.66
C MET A 105 -3.97 -6.33 4.83
N ARG A 106 -4.69 -5.56 5.66
CA ARG A 106 -4.14 -4.98 6.89
C ARG A 106 -3.73 -6.08 7.85
N GLU A 107 -4.57 -7.09 8.10
CA GLU A 107 -4.22 -8.25 8.93
C GLU A 107 -3.00 -9.00 8.38
N TYR A 108 -2.96 -9.24 7.07
CA TYR A 108 -1.85 -9.93 6.43
C TYR A 108 -0.52 -9.14 6.51
N ASN A 109 -0.58 -7.82 6.31
CA ASN A 109 0.59 -6.95 6.41
C ASN A 109 1.06 -6.78 7.87
N LEU A 110 0.13 -6.72 8.83
CA LEU A 110 0.45 -6.79 10.25
C LEU A 110 1.15 -8.11 10.58
N GLY A 111 0.77 -9.20 9.91
CA GLY A 111 1.44 -10.49 10.04
C GLY A 111 2.88 -10.52 9.53
N LYS A 112 3.18 -9.74 8.48
CA LYS A 112 4.53 -9.62 7.89
C LYS A 112 5.46 -8.67 8.63
N ASN A 113 4.94 -7.60 9.22
CA ASN A 113 5.71 -6.63 10.01
C ASN A 113 5.07 -6.35 11.38
N PRO A 114 5.19 -7.28 12.34
CA PRO A 114 4.61 -7.12 13.68
C PRO A 114 5.28 -6.03 14.52
N SER A 115 6.41 -5.47 14.06
CA SER A 115 7.00 -4.25 14.62
C SER A 115 6.14 -3.00 14.45
N LEU A 116 5.13 -3.04 13.56
CA LEU A 116 4.11 -1.99 13.41
C LEU A 116 3.00 -2.10 14.47
N LEU A 117 2.92 -3.22 15.17
CA LEU A 117 2.17 -3.33 16.41
C LEU A 117 3.09 -2.97 17.57
N GLY A 118 2.54 -2.35 18.60
CA GLY A 118 3.15 -2.42 19.92
C GLY A 118 3.24 -3.88 20.41
N LYS A 119 3.32 -4.11 21.73
CA LYS A 119 3.24 -5.48 22.26
C LYS A 119 1.92 -6.13 21.79
N PRO A 120 1.93 -7.16 20.93
CA PRO A 120 0.69 -7.72 20.42
C PRO A 120 -0.05 -8.42 21.55
N THR A 121 -1.35 -8.14 21.72
CA THR A 121 -2.17 -8.92 22.64
C THR A 121 -2.75 -10.12 21.89
N ALA A 122 -3.06 -11.21 22.61
CA ALA A 122 -3.52 -12.44 21.98
C ALA A 122 -4.75 -12.22 21.07
N ARG A 123 -5.63 -11.25 21.35
CA ARG A 123 -6.88 -11.02 20.61
C ARG A 123 -6.71 -10.25 19.28
N THR A 124 -5.49 -9.83 18.90
CA THR A 124 -5.30 -8.91 17.76
C THR A 124 -5.37 -9.58 16.38
N PHE A 125 -5.46 -10.91 16.29
CA PHE A 125 -5.31 -11.61 15.00
C PHE A 125 -6.27 -12.79 14.81
N SER A 126 -6.73 -12.96 13.57
CA SER A 126 -7.37 -14.19 13.07
C SER A 126 -6.40 -15.38 13.12
N LYS A 127 -6.93 -16.62 13.10
CA LYS A 127 -6.13 -17.87 13.15
C LYS A 127 -5.07 -17.91 12.04
N LYS A 128 -5.44 -17.42 10.84
CA LYS A 128 -4.55 -17.33 9.68
C LYS A 128 -3.47 -16.25 9.85
N GLY A 129 -3.83 -15.09 10.40
CA GLY A 129 -2.87 -14.03 10.74
C GLY A 129 -1.81 -14.49 11.74
N ARG A 130 -2.22 -15.22 12.80
CA ARG A 130 -1.29 -15.85 13.76
C ARG A 130 -0.29 -16.80 13.10
N ALA A 131 -0.75 -17.68 12.21
CA ALA A 131 0.14 -18.63 11.53
C ALA A 131 1.22 -17.92 10.69
N VAL A 132 0.86 -16.85 9.99
CA VAL A 132 1.80 -16.05 9.19
C VAL A 132 2.83 -15.32 10.08
N ILE A 133 2.41 -14.83 11.25
CA ILE A 133 3.30 -14.21 12.23
C ILE A 133 4.31 -15.22 12.76
N THR A 134 3.84 -16.38 13.21
CA THR A 134 4.71 -17.43 13.76
C THR A 134 5.75 -17.86 12.72
N ALA A 135 5.33 -18.08 11.47
CA ALA A 135 6.25 -18.42 10.38
C ALA A 135 7.26 -17.29 10.07
N SER A 136 6.81 -16.04 10.06
CA SER A 136 7.69 -14.89 9.78
C SER A 136 8.66 -14.61 10.92
N ALA A 137 8.22 -14.76 12.17
CA ALA A 137 9.02 -14.48 13.37
C ALA A 137 10.28 -15.36 13.48
N ALA A 138 10.24 -16.59 12.93
CA ALA A 138 11.40 -17.48 12.89
C ALA A 138 12.61 -16.87 12.14
N GLY A 139 12.38 -15.99 11.16
CA GLY A 139 13.43 -15.36 10.36
C GLY A 139 13.87 -13.98 10.83
N TRP A 140 13.32 -13.45 11.93
CA TRP A 140 13.59 -12.08 12.32
C TRP A 140 14.95 -11.91 13.00
N SER A 141 15.66 -10.86 12.61
CA SER A 141 16.94 -10.48 13.21
C SER A 141 16.89 -10.30 14.72
N LYS A 142 15.75 -9.94 15.33
CA LYS A 142 15.62 -9.86 16.80
C LYS A 142 15.71 -11.22 17.50
N ASN A 143 15.29 -12.29 16.82
CA ASN A 143 15.31 -13.67 17.32
C ASN A 143 16.61 -14.40 16.97
N VAL A 144 17.49 -13.80 16.17
CA VAL A 144 18.84 -14.31 15.93
C VAL A 144 19.69 -14.09 17.19
N PRO A 145 20.31 -15.15 17.75
CA PRO A 145 21.18 -15.05 18.93
C PRO A 145 22.30 -14.00 18.78
N ALA A 146 22.70 -13.39 19.89
CA ALA A 146 23.62 -12.25 19.89
C ALA A 146 25.04 -12.63 19.46
N ASP A 147 25.48 -13.83 19.81
CA ASP A 147 26.71 -14.51 19.39
C ASP A 147 26.76 -14.70 17.87
N VAL A 148 25.69 -15.16 17.24
CA VAL A 148 25.60 -15.32 15.78
C VAL A 148 25.72 -13.96 15.07
N LYS A 149 25.14 -12.89 15.64
CA LYS A 149 25.30 -11.53 15.10
C LYS A 149 26.72 -11.01 15.28
N ALA A 150 27.34 -11.27 16.43
CA ALA A 150 28.70 -10.84 16.74
C ALA A 150 29.72 -11.53 15.82
N ALA A 151 29.55 -12.84 15.59
CA ALA A 151 30.36 -13.61 14.64
C ALA A 151 30.24 -13.08 13.20
N ALA A 152 29.06 -12.59 12.81
CA ALA A 152 28.84 -11.90 11.54
C ALA A 152 29.27 -10.41 11.53
N GLY A 153 29.98 -9.94 12.56
CA GLY A 153 30.51 -8.57 12.66
C GLY A 153 29.46 -7.49 12.96
N ARG A 154 28.21 -7.85 13.29
CA ARG A 154 27.12 -6.89 13.56
C ARG A 154 27.10 -6.50 15.04
N LYS A 155 27.49 -5.27 15.36
CA LYS A 155 27.35 -4.69 16.72
C LYS A 155 25.91 -4.25 17.01
N GLY A 156 25.44 -4.47 18.24
CA GLY A 156 24.10 -4.10 18.70
C GLY A 156 23.86 -2.59 18.69
N GLY A 157 22.64 -2.16 18.34
CA GLY A 157 22.29 -0.75 18.18
C GLY A 157 22.48 0.12 19.44
N SER A 158 22.39 -0.47 20.64
CA SER A 158 22.61 0.22 21.92
C SER A 158 24.05 0.67 22.12
N GLN A 159 25.03 -0.10 21.63
CA GLN A 159 26.46 0.23 21.78
C GLN A 159 26.89 1.44 20.93
N ASN A 160 26.07 1.86 19.97
CA ASN A 160 26.36 3.00 19.09
C ASN A 160 25.66 4.31 19.54
N LYS A 161 24.83 4.26 20.58
CA LYS A 161 24.08 5.43 21.05
C LYS A 161 25.06 6.43 21.70
N GLY A 162 25.02 7.69 21.27
CA GLY A 162 25.90 8.75 21.80
C GLY A 162 27.34 8.74 21.28
N GLN A 163 27.77 7.72 20.53
CA GLN A 163 29.15 7.68 20.01
C GLN A 163 29.31 8.54 18.76
N ARG A 164 30.25 9.50 18.82
CA ARG A 164 30.72 10.25 17.65
C ARG A 164 31.60 9.32 16.81
N ARG A 165 31.16 9.03 15.58
CA ARG A 165 31.87 8.16 14.64
C ARG A 165 32.76 8.91 13.65
N SER A 166 32.54 10.21 13.48
CA SER A 166 33.27 11.04 12.53
C SER A 166 33.69 12.35 13.20
N PRO A 167 34.87 12.89 12.86
CA PRO A 167 35.31 14.23 13.27
C PRO A 167 34.61 15.35 12.49
N VAL A 168 33.79 15.01 11.48
CA VAL A 168 33.02 15.93 10.62
C VAL A 168 31.87 16.57 11.40
N GLU A 169 31.37 17.72 10.97
CA GLU A 169 30.19 18.39 11.55
C GLU A 169 28.95 17.48 11.65
N HIS A 170 28.27 17.54 12.81
CA HIS A 170 27.08 16.75 13.15
C HIS A 170 25.82 17.61 13.07
N GLY A 171 24.64 16.97 13.22
CA GLY A 171 23.36 17.69 13.14
C GLY A 171 22.73 17.68 11.76
N THR A 172 23.19 16.79 10.88
CA THR A 172 22.61 16.61 9.55
C THR A 172 21.99 15.23 9.39
N MET A 173 21.01 15.13 8.51
CA MET A 173 20.37 13.84 8.18
C MET A 173 21.35 12.89 7.46
N ARG A 174 22.38 13.43 6.80
CA ARG A 174 23.46 12.66 6.15
C ARG A 174 24.29 11.89 7.17
N GLU A 175 24.72 12.53 8.25
CA GLU A 175 25.51 11.88 9.31
C GLU A 175 24.65 10.90 10.13
N TYR A 176 23.37 11.21 10.35
CA TYR A 176 22.43 10.26 10.95
C TYR A 176 22.31 8.96 10.13
N LYS A 177 22.24 9.06 8.79
CA LYS A 177 22.21 7.90 7.87
C LYS A 177 23.48 7.06 7.88
N LYS A 178 24.65 7.69 8.05
CA LYS A 178 25.95 6.99 8.23
C LYS A 178 26.05 6.25 9.57
N GLY A 179 25.11 6.48 10.49
CA GLY A 179 24.99 5.74 11.73
C GLY A 179 25.36 6.52 12.99
N CYS A 180 25.58 7.84 12.91
CA CYS A 180 25.72 8.65 14.12
C CYS A 180 24.38 8.77 14.86
N LYS A 181 24.41 8.60 16.18
CA LYS A 181 23.24 8.67 17.07
C LYS A 181 23.42 9.70 18.19
N CYS A 182 24.15 10.79 17.94
CA CYS A 182 24.22 11.93 18.85
C CYS A 182 22.92 12.75 18.80
N ASP A 183 22.70 13.60 19.81
CA ASP A 183 21.45 14.36 19.95
C ASP A 183 21.17 15.27 18.76
N LEU A 184 22.19 15.94 18.23
CA LEU A 184 22.06 16.80 17.04
C LEU A 184 21.59 16.01 15.81
N CYS A 185 22.18 14.84 15.54
CA CYS A 185 21.80 14.00 14.41
C CYS A 185 20.41 13.37 14.60
N MET A 186 20.02 13.03 15.83
CA MET A 186 18.66 12.57 16.13
C MET A 186 17.62 13.69 15.93
N GLN A 187 17.93 14.92 16.32
CA GLN A 187 17.07 16.08 16.12
C GLN A 187 16.87 16.37 14.63
N ALA A 188 17.96 16.38 13.84
CA ALA A 188 17.90 16.54 12.39
C ALA A 188 17.01 15.49 11.69
N GLN A 189 17.02 14.24 12.18
CA GLN A 189 16.12 13.20 11.68
C GLN A 189 14.64 13.54 11.98
N ARG A 190 14.34 13.98 13.20
CA ARG A 190 12.96 14.36 13.61
C ARG A 190 12.44 15.52 12.76
N ASP A 191 13.27 16.54 12.54
CA ASP A 191 12.90 17.73 11.78
C ASP A 191 12.64 17.39 10.31
N HIS A 192 13.49 16.55 9.70
CA HIS A 192 13.28 16.03 8.35
C HIS A 192 11.93 15.32 8.21
N TRP A 193 11.57 14.44 9.15
CA TRP A 193 10.27 13.73 9.11
C TRP A 193 9.08 14.63 9.43
N LYS A 194 9.27 15.69 10.23
CA LYS A 194 8.24 16.72 10.46
C LYS A 194 7.96 17.46 9.14
N GLN A 195 8.98 18.01 8.50
CA GLN A 195 8.87 18.71 7.22
C GLN A 195 8.22 17.84 6.13
N TRP A 196 8.66 16.59 6.01
CA TRP A 196 8.10 15.66 5.02
C TRP A 196 6.62 15.35 5.26
N ARG A 197 6.20 15.21 6.53
CA ARG A 197 4.76 15.00 6.87
C ARG A 197 3.93 16.24 6.58
N ASP A 198 4.44 17.42 6.93
CA ASP A 198 3.74 18.68 6.72
C ASP A 198 3.57 18.97 5.22
N ALA A 199 4.58 18.71 4.39
CA ALA A 199 4.48 18.82 2.94
C ALA A 199 3.40 17.88 2.33
N ARG A 200 3.18 16.71 2.94
CA ARG A 200 2.20 15.71 2.46
C ARG A 200 0.78 15.91 2.99
N ARG A 201 0.58 16.75 4.01
CA ARG A 201 -0.76 17.12 4.51
C ARG A 201 -1.47 18.11 3.60
N LEU A 202 -0.75 18.73 2.67
CA LEU A 202 -1.31 19.65 1.68
C LEU A 202 -1.75 18.88 0.42
N PRO A 203 -2.98 19.11 -0.09
CA PRO A 203 -3.39 18.55 -1.37
C PRO A 203 -2.55 19.14 -2.51
N SER A 204 -2.07 18.29 -3.43
CA SER A 204 -1.17 18.72 -4.52
C SER A 204 -1.77 19.71 -5.49
N ASN A 205 -3.10 19.77 -5.57
CA ASN A 205 -3.80 20.71 -6.45
C ASN A 205 -3.80 22.13 -5.87
N ARG A 206 -3.50 22.32 -4.58
CA ARG A 206 -3.35 23.66 -3.96
C ARG A 206 -1.98 24.30 -4.22
N GLN A 207 -0.98 23.52 -4.64
CA GLN A 207 0.35 24.03 -5.01
C GLN A 207 0.41 24.60 -6.43
N ARG A 208 -0.57 24.29 -7.30
CA ARG A 208 -0.60 24.81 -8.68
C ARG A 208 -1.28 26.18 -8.84
N GLY A 209 -1.93 26.70 -7.80
CA GLY A 209 -2.63 28.00 -7.82
C GLY A 209 -1.85 29.20 -7.27
N ARG A 210 -0.52 29.09 -7.09
CA ARG A 210 0.34 30.17 -6.56
C ARG A 210 1.44 30.63 -7.53
N LEU A 211 1.29 30.29 -8.81
CA LEU A 211 2.14 30.77 -9.91
C LEU A 211 1.29 31.35 -11.05
N GLY A 212 0.26 32.12 -10.68
CA GLY A 212 -0.50 33.00 -11.57
C GLY A 212 -0.50 34.39 -10.97
#